data_AF-A0A6G1F042-F1
#
_entry.id   AF-A0A6G1F042-F1
#
_cell.length_a   1.000
_cell.length_b   1.000
_cell.length_c   1.000
_cell.angle_alpha   90.00
_cell.angle_beta   90.00
_cell.angle_gamma   90.00
#
_symmetry.space_group_name_H-M   'P 1'
#
loop_
_entity.id
_entity.type
_entity.pdbx_description
1 polymer ?
#
loop_
_entity_poly.entity_id
_entity_poly.type
_entity_poly.pdbx_seq_one_letter_code
_entity_poly.pdbx_strand_id
1 'polypeptide(L)'
;MGIRSGQYFHSQMFDKVVSRWTGVTCSSGVHPGRVVSLHLQGLSLVGTISPLLGNLTNLRMLDLSDNKLEGPIPEFLESFQLLKNLNLSFNNLSGPVPDRGGLCEAENEDG
;
A
#
# COMPACT_ATOMS: atom_id res chain seq x y z
N MET A 1 -45.29 26.30 -7.35
CA MET A 1 -43.97 26.05 -6.74
C MET A 1 -43.60 24.60 -6.99
N GLY A 2 -42.74 24.35 -7.98
CA GLY A 2 -42.33 22.99 -8.36
C GLY A 2 -41.06 22.59 -7.62
N ILE A 3 -41.05 21.43 -6.97
CA ILE A 3 -39.88 20.85 -6.32
C ILE A 3 -39.04 20.19 -7.42
N ARG A 4 -37.81 20.67 -7.63
CA ARG A 4 -36.84 20.01 -8.53
C ARG A 4 -36.12 18.89 -7.77
N SER A 5 -36.32 17.68 -8.25
CA SER A 5 -35.64 16.46 -7.83
C SER A 5 -34.11 16.54 -8.01
N GLY A 6 -33.39 15.90 -7.10
CA GLY A 6 -32.05 15.36 -7.33
C GLY A 6 -30.92 16.39 -7.39
N GLN A 7 -30.37 16.76 -6.23
CA GLN A 7 -28.99 17.27 -6.17
C GLN A 7 -28.09 16.19 -5.56
N TYR A 8 -27.09 15.84 -6.36
CA TYR A 8 -26.05 14.86 -6.15
C TYR A 8 -25.25 15.15 -4.87
N PHE A 9 -25.61 14.52 -3.75
CA PHE A 9 -24.79 14.45 -2.54
C PHE A 9 -24.17 13.06 -2.42
N HIS A 10 -23.38 12.64 -3.41
CA HIS A 10 -22.63 11.40 -3.30
C HIS A 10 -21.38 11.44 -4.19
N SER A 11 -20.27 11.95 -3.65
CA SER A 11 -18.91 11.36 -3.80
C SER A 11 -17.75 12.31 -3.50
N GLN A 12 -17.93 13.63 -3.46
CA GLN A 12 -16.75 14.53 -3.51
C GLN A 12 -16.14 14.92 -2.15
N MET A 13 -16.73 14.51 -1.02
CA MET A 13 -16.27 14.97 0.29
C MET A 13 -15.38 13.95 1.04
N PHE A 14 -15.39 12.67 0.67
CA PHE A 14 -14.58 11.64 1.32
C PHE A 14 -13.28 11.29 0.57
N ASP A 15 -13.22 11.46 -0.75
CA ASP A 15 -12.05 11.11 -1.57
C ASP A 15 -10.86 12.08 -1.42
N LYS A 16 -11.07 13.26 -0.82
CA LYS A 16 -10.01 14.26 -0.59
C LYS A 16 -9.33 14.17 0.79
N VAL A 17 -9.79 13.27 1.66
CA VAL A 17 -9.27 13.20 3.05
C VAL A 17 -8.00 12.36 3.13
N VAL A 18 -7.91 11.27 2.36
CA VAL A 18 -6.81 10.31 2.43
C VAL A 18 -5.48 10.90 1.93
N SER A 19 -5.52 11.79 0.92
CA SER A 19 -4.32 12.49 0.45
C SER A 19 -3.77 13.53 1.43
N ARG A 20 -4.49 13.82 2.53
CA ARG A 20 -3.99 14.68 3.62
C ARG A 20 -3.29 13.89 4.71
N TRP A 21 -3.34 12.55 4.66
CA TRP A 21 -2.66 11.72 5.65
C TRP A 21 -1.16 11.76 5.40
N THR A 22 -0.41 11.98 6.48
CA THR A 22 1.05 11.96 6.42
C THR A 22 1.51 10.62 5.85
N GLY A 23 2.36 10.69 4.82
CA GLY A 23 2.91 9.49 4.18
C GLY A 23 2.01 8.84 3.14
N VAL A 24 0.82 9.36 2.85
CA VAL A 24 -0.08 8.79 1.83
C VAL A 24 -0.10 9.65 0.56
N THR A 25 0.22 9.03 -0.57
CA THR A 25 0.16 9.68 -1.88
C THR A 25 -0.94 9.06 -2.73
N CYS A 26 -1.81 9.90 -3.28
CA CYS A 26 -2.86 9.50 -4.21
C CYS A 26 -2.53 9.88 -5.66
N SER A 27 -2.98 9.07 -6.61
CA SER A 27 -2.94 9.38 -8.03
C SER A 27 -3.74 10.66 -8.34
N SER A 28 -3.15 11.53 -9.15
CA SER A 28 -3.80 12.74 -9.68
C SER A 28 -4.20 12.61 -11.16
N GLY A 29 -3.98 11.43 -11.76
CA GLY A 29 -4.21 11.16 -13.19
C GLY A 29 -5.58 10.54 -13.49
N VAL A 30 -5.60 9.61 -14.46
CA VAL A 30 -6.81 8.95 -15.02
C VAL A 30 -7.79 8.39 -13.97
N HIS A 31 -7.30 8.00 -12.79
CA HIS A 31 -8.12 7.59 -11.65
C HIS A 31 -7.73 8.42 -10.41
N PRO A 32 -8.36 9.60 -10.20
CA PRO A 32 -8.04 10.45 -9.06
C PRO A 32 -8.45 9.79 -7.74
N GLY A 33 -7.67 10.03 -6.68
CA GLY A 33 -7.98 9.55 -5.32
C GLY A 33 -7.56 8.12 -4.99
N ARG A 34 -7.04 7.34 -5.95
CA ARG A 34 -6.44 6.03 -5.69
C ARG A 34 -5.12 6.17 -4.96
N VAL A 35 -4.94 5.46 -3.84
CA VAL A 35 -3.64 5.40 -3.13
C VAL A 35 -2.63 4.67 -4.01
N VAL A 36 -1.48 5.30 -4.23
CA VAL A 36 -0.38 4.78 -5.05
C VAL A 36 0.92 4.62 -4.27
N SER A 37 1.10 5.35 -3.16
CA SER A 37 2.29 5.24 -2.33
C SER A 37 1.96 5.40 -0.86
N LEU A 38 2.59 4.57 -0.03
CA LEU A 38 2.55 4.64 1.43
C LEU A 38 3.98 4.71 1.96
N HIS A 39 4.27 5.78 2.70
CA HIS A 39 5.54 6.09 3.36
C HIS A 39 5.29 6.18 4.87
N LEU A 40 5.45 5.06 5.55
CA LEU A 40 5.16 4.94 6.98
C LEU A 40 6.42 4.55 7.76
N GLN A 41 7.59 4.89 7.24
CA GLN A 41 8.86 4.55 7.85
C GLN A 41 9.14 5.34 9.13
N GLY A 42 9.78 4.73 10.13
CA GLY A 42 10.22 5.43 11.34
C GLY A 42 9.08 5.91 12.25
N LEU A 43 7.86 5.39 12.09
CA LEU A 43 6.68 5.83 12.84
C LEU A 43 6.45 5.05 14.15
N SER A 44 7.40 4.18 14.54
CA SER A 44 7.28 3.31 15.72
C SER A 44 6.00 2.48 15.74
N LEU A 45 5.48 2.10 14.55
CA LEU A 45 4.27 1.31 14.41
C LEU A 45 4.46 -0.07 15.03
N VAL A 46 3.44 -0.54 15.76
CA VAL A 46 3.41 -1.84 16.44
C VAL A 46 2.24 -2.68 15.94
N GLY A 47 2.30 -3.99 16.15
CA GLY A 47 1.27 -4.94 15.72
C GLY A 47 1.58 -5.55 14.36
N THR A 48 0.55 -6.05 13.67
CA THR A 48 0.69 -6.85 12.45
C THR A 48 0.26 -6.08 11.19
N ILE A 49 0.76 -6.51 10.02
CA ILE A 49 0.31 -5.97 8.75
C ILE A 49 -1.11 -6.49 8.45
N SER A 50 -2.08 -5.59 8.40
CA SER A 50 -3.49 -5.94 8.18
C SER A 50 -3.74 -6.49 6.76
N PRO A 51 -4.52 -7.57 6.60
CA PRO A 51 -4.94 -8.08 5.28
C PRO A 51 -5.72 -7.06 4.46
N LEU A 52 -6.33 -6.07 5.10
CA LEU A 52 -7.05 -4.98 4.42
C LEU A 52 -6.14 -4.13 3.53
N LEU A 53 -4.83 -4.12 3.79
CA LEU A 53 -3.87 -3.44 2.92
C LEU A 53 -3.96 -3.99 1.49
N GLY A 54 -4.27 -5.27 1.31
CA GLY A 54 -4.46 -5.93 0.02
C GLY A 54 -5.52 -5.29 -0.90
N ASN A 55 -6.44 -4.49 -0.33
CA ASN A 55 -7.44 -3.75 -1.13
C ASN A 55 -6.84 -2.57 -1.91
N LEU A 56 -5.60 -2.16 -1.60
CA LEU A 56 -4.90 -1.09 -2.31
C LEU A 56 -4.25 -1.61 -3.60
N THR A 57 -5.05 -2.14 -4.53
CA THR A 57 -4.57 -2.79 -5.76
C THR A 57 -3.79 -1.87 -6.71
N ASN A 58 -3.84 -0.55 -6.49
CA ASN A 58 -3.11 0.46 -7.27
C ASN A 58 -1.77 0.88 -6.62
N LEU A 59 -1.40 0.25 -5.51
CA LEU A 59 -0.19 0.59 -4.77
C LEU A 59 1.06 0.27 -5.60
N ARG A 60 1.95 1.25 -5.69
CA ARG A 60 3.24 1.18 -6.40
C ARG A 60 4.42 1.17 -5.46
N MET A 61 4.26 1.79 -4.30
CA MET A 61 5.29 1.90 -3.28
C MET A 61 4.70 1.67 -1.89
N LEU A 62 5.36 0.80 -1.13
CA LEU A 62 5.06 0.53 0.27
C LEU A 62 6.37 0.53 1.05
N ASP A 63 6.55 1.56 1.89
CA ASP A 63 7.65 1.64 2.83
C ASP A 63 7.12 1.59 4.26
N LEU A 64 7.38 0.48 4.94
CA LEU A 64 7.08 0.24 6.35
C LEU A 64 8.37 0.10 7.17
N SER A 65 9.52 0.48 6.62
CA SER A 65 10.80 0.24 7.28
C SER A 65 10.97 1.00 8.59
N ASP A 66 11.87 0.53 9.45
CA ASP A 66 12.17 1.18 10.73
C ASP A 66 10.92 1.33 11.62
N ASN A 67 10.24 0.20 11.85
CA ASN A 67 9.08 0.12 12.72
C ASN A 67 9.22 -1.09 13.65
N LYS A 68 8.21 -1.32 14.48
CA LYS A 68 8.14 -2.45 15.44
C LYS A 68 7.02 -3.41 15.04
N LEU A 69 6.74 -3.54 13.74
CA LEU A 69 5.74 -4.47 13.25
C LEU A 69 6.22 -5.90 13.45
N GLU A 70 5.30 -6.79 13.78
CA GLU A 70 5.57 -8.18 14.12
C GLU A 70 4.61 -9.14 13.41
N GLY A 71 4.91 -10.43 13.49
CA GLY A 71 4.11 -11.49 12.88
C GLY A 71 4.51 -11.79 11.43
N PRO A 72 3.71 -12.61 10.72
CA PRO A 72 4.08 -13.10 9.40
C PRO A 72 3.98 -12.01 8.34
N ILE A 73 4.87 -12.06 7.34
CA ILE A 73 4.72 -11.28 6.11
C ILE A 73 3.48 -11.81 5.36
N PRO A 74 2.48 -10.97 5.04
CA PRO A 74 1.26 -11.46 4.42
C PRO A 74 1.41 -11.82 2.94
N GLU A 75 0.84 -12.96 2.54
CA GLU A 75 0.83 -13.46 1.15
C GLU A 75 0.13 -12.50 0.17
N PHE A 76 -0.82 -11.68 0.62
CA PHE A 76 -1.48 -10.72 -0.27
C PHE A 76 -0.50 -9.71 -0.89
N LEU A 77 0.70 -9.52 -0.33
CA LEU A 77 1.73 -8.68 -0.92
C LEU A 77 2.16 -9.17 -2.31
N GLU A 78 1.97 -10.45 -2.63
CA GLU A 78 2.17 -11.04 -3.96
C GLU A 78 1.10 -10.55 -4.95
N SER A 79 -0.12 -10.30 -4.47
CA SER A 79 -1.26 -9.91 -5.30
C SER A 79 -1.15 -8.48 -5.86
N PHE A 80 -0.29 -7.62 -5.32
CA PHE A 80 -0.15 -6.23 -5.79
C PHE A 80 0.59 -6.15 -7.14
N GLN A 81 -0.13 -6.32 -8.24
CA GLN A 81 0.43 -6.32 -9.60
C GLN A 81 1.21 -5.05 -9.98
N LEU A 82 0.92 -3.91 -9.33
CA LEU A 82 1.53 -2.60 -9.65
C LEU A 82 2.65 -2.18 -8.70
N LEU A 83 2.94 -2.97 -7.66
CA LEU A 83 3.97 -2.65 -6.66
C LEU A 83 5.37 -2.79 -7.29
N LYS A 84 6.16 -1.72 -7.18
CA LYS A 84 7.53 -1.63 -7.68
C LYS A 84 8.55 -1.58 -6.54
N ASN A 85 8.16 -1.02 -5.40
CA ASN A 85 9.04 -0.83 -4.26
C ASN A 85 8.33 -1.33 -3.01
N LEU A 86 8.92 -2.32 -2.36
CA LEU A 86 8.49 -2.87 -1.08
C LEU A 86 9.68 -2.81 -0.12
N ASN A 87 9.53 -2.06 0.97
CA ASN A 87 10.53 -2.02 2.03
C ASN A 87 9.88 -2.38 3.37
N LEU A 88 10.26 -3.54 3.90
CA LEU A 88 9.81 -4.07 5.18
C LEU A 88 10.97 -4.20 6.19
N SER A 89 12.14 -3.68 5.85
CA SER A 89 13.37 -3.81 6.66
C SER A 89 13.23 -3.16 8.04
N PHE A 90 14.09 -3.55 8.98
CA PHE A 90 14.07 -3.00 10.35
C PHE A 90 12.68 -3.11 11.01
N ASN A 91 12.10 -4.30 10.95
CA ASN A 91 10.89 -4.71 11.68
C ASN A 91 11.13 -6.09 12.31
N ASN A 92 10.16 -6.57 13.09
CA ASN A 92 10.16 -7.90 13.73
C ASN A 92 9.27 -8.91 12.97
N LEU A 93 9.21 -8.79 11.64
CA LEU A 93 8.39 -9.65 10.77
C LEU A 93 9.07 -11.01 10.55
N SER A 94 8.27 -12.05 10.38
CA SER A 94 8.71 -13.43 10.17
C SER A 94 8.01 -14.09 8.96
N GLY A 95 8.44 -15.28 8.58
CA GLY A 95 7.90 -16.00 7.43
C GLY A 95 8.61 -15.68 6.11
N PRO A 96 8.17 -16.31 5.02
CA PRO A 96 8.82 -16.15 3.72
C PRO A 96 8.64 -14.73 3.21
N VAL A 97 9.70 -14.19 2.61
CA VAL A 97 9.57 -12.98 1.80
C VAL A 97 8.71 -13.37 0.59
N PRO A 98 7.64 -12.62 0.27
CA PRO A 98 6.78 -12.91 -0.86
C PRO A 98 7.62 -12.99 -2.13
N ASP A 99 7.73 -14.19 -2.69
CA ASP A 99 8.49 -14.39 -3.91
C ASP A 99 7.59 -14.01 -5.07
N ARG A 100 7.78 -12.79 -5.57
CA ARG A 100 7.16 -12.36 -6.83
C ARG A 100 7.86 -13.05 -8.00
N GLY A 101 7.88 -14.39 -8.03
CA GLY A 101 8.46 -15.20 -9.10
C GLY A 101 9.67 -14.58 -9.81
N GLY A 102 10.64 -14.03 -9.08
CA GLY A 102 11.64 -13.15 -9.69
C GLY A 102 12.41 -12.17 -8.78
N LEU A 103 12.44 -12.36 -7.45
CA LEU A 103 13.39 -11.60 -6.60
C LEU A 103 14.56 -12.47 -6.11
N CYS A 104 14.68 -13.70 -6.60
CA CYS A 104 15.84 -14.57 -6.43
C CYS A 104 16.26 -15.22 -7.76
N GLU A 105 16.52 -14.43 -8.80
CA GLU A 105 17.55 -14.84 -9.77
C GLU A 105 18.86 -14.21 -9.31
N ALA A 106 19.51 -14.88 -8.35
CA ALA A 106 20.96 -14.83 -8.36
C ALA A 106 21.36 -15.59 -9.64
N GLU A 107 21.67 -14.85 -10.71
CA GLU A 107 22.54 -15.36 -11.77
C GLU A 107 23.87 -15.70 -11.08
N ASN A 108 23.95 -16.91 -10.54
CA ASN A 108 25.22 -17.56 -10.35
C ASN A 108 25.71 -17.85 -11.78
N GLU A 109 26.54 -16.95 -12.31
CA GLU A 109 27.39 -17.26 -13.46
C GLU A 109 28.20 -18.51 -13.09
N ASP A 110 27.87 -19.60 -13.78
CA ASP A 110 28.60 -20.86 -13.76
C ASP A 110 30.05 -20.62 -14.24
N GLY A 111 30.97 -21.41 -13.70
CA GLY A 111 32.42 -21.23 -13.83
C GLY A 111 33.02 -21.43 -15.23
#